data_AF-A0A2T7NH22-F1
#
_entry.id   AF-A0A2T7NH22-F1
#
_cell.length_a   1.000
_cell.length_b   1.000
_cell.length_c   1.000
_cell.angle_alpha   90.00
_cell.angle_beta   90.00
_cell.angle_gamma   90.00
#
_symmetry.space_group_name_H-M   'P 1'
#
loop_
_entity.id
_entity.type
_entity.pdbx_description
1 polymer ?
#
loop_
_entity_poly.entity_id
_entity_poly.type
_entity_poly.pdbx_seq_one_letter_code
_entity_poly.pdbx_strand_id
1 'polypeptide(L)'
;MIVEDTKFGAEADEHAGLKYLRDVQGRKQTTSTPIRRRRQIGRAIFAAGRALFRSFSRNPATQSGSRVTQHYSKPGTYQDAVRDFQSLRPTNVKPIDRPGLTGQTGTMGNHQITIRDYSKQGSPTMEIRSHGGDLVRKFRYENPK
;
A
#
# COMPACT_ATOMS: atom_id res chain seq x y z
N MET A 1 5.52 -17.08 2.56
CA MET A 1 5.74 -15.61 2.63
C MET A 1 6.21 -14.99 1.32
N ILE A 2 7.36 -15.35 0.72
CA ILE A 2 7.82 -14.72 -0.56
C ILE A 2 6.78 -14.84 -1.68
N VAL A 3 6.19 -16.04 -1.82
CA VAL A 3 5.13 -16.32 -2.79
C VAL A 3 3.90 -15.44 -2.53
N GLU A 4 3.51 -15.30 -1.27
CA GLU A 4 2.39 -14.43 -0.85
C GLU A 4 2.65 -12.95 -1.14
N ASP A 5 3.90 -12.49 -1.01
CA ASP A 5 4.25 -11.10 -1.30
C ASP A 5 4.25 -10.80 -2.79
N THR A 6 4.70 -11.76 -3.59
CA THR A 6 4.67 -11.67 -5.05
C THR A 6 3.24 -11.70 -5.56
N LYS A 7 2.40 -12.56 -4.99
CA LYS A 7 0.96 -12.63 -5.28
C LYS A 7 0.27 -11.31 -4.93
N PHE A 8 0.48 -10.79 -3.71
CA PHE A 8 -0.07 -9.50 -3.32
C PHE A 8 0.45 -8.36 -4.21
N GLY A 9 1.74 -8.35 -4.55
CA GLY A 9 2.30 -7.34 -5.45
C GLY A 9 1.60 -7.33 -6.81
N ALA A 10 1.34 -8.50 -7.39
CA ALA A 10 0.57 -8.63 -8.62
C ALA A 10 -0.89 -8.16 -8.47
N GLU A 11 -1.58 -8.56 -7.40
CA GLU A 11 -2.95 -8.11 -7.11
C GLU A 11 -3.04 -6.59 -6.93
N ALA A 12 -2.04 -5.97 -6.27
CA ALA A 12 -1.95 -4.53 -6.11
C ALA A 12 -1.74 -3.81 -7.45
N ASP A 13 -0.84 -4.33 -8.29
CA ASP A 13 -0.57 -3.80 -9.63
C ASP A 13 -1.83 -3.87 -10.53
N GLU A 14 -2.55 -5.00 -10.49
CA GLU A 14 -3.80 -5.19 -11.22
C GLU A 14 -4.91 -4.26 -10.72
N HIS A 15 -5.12 -4.18 -9.40
CA HIS A 15 -6.14 -3.30 -8.81
C HIS A 15 -5.86 -1.83 -9.16
N ALA A 16 -4.61 -1.39 -9.01
CA ALA A 16 -4.22 -0.03 -9.33
C ALA A 16 -4.39 0.27 -10.83
N GLY A 17 -4.00 -0.66 -11.69
CA GLY A 17 -4.12 -0.57 -13.14
C GLY A 17 -5.57 -0.51 -13.61
N LEU A 18 -6.42 -1.40 -13.12
CA LEU A 18 -7.86 -1.41 -13.44
C LEU A 18 -8.55 -0.12 -13.01
N LYS A 19 -8.24 0.38 -11.81
CA LYS A 19 -8.80 1.65 -11.33
C LYS A 19 -8.35 2.82 -12.21
N TYR A 20 -7.07 2.85 -12.62
CA TYR A 20 -6.59 3.86 -13.55
C TYR A 20 -7.31 3.84 -14.89
N LEU A 21 -7.48 2.65 -15.47
CA LEU A 21 -8.21 2.51 -16.74
C LEU A 21 -9.65 3.02 -16.60
N ARG A 22 -10.33 2.71 -15.50
CA ARG A 22 -11.68 3.23 -15.20
C ARG A 22 -11.70 4.76 -15.08
N ASP A 23 -10.74 5.35 -14.35
CA ASP A 23 -10.64 6.80 -14.21
C ASP A 23 -10.40 7.50 -15.56
N VAL A 24 -9.57 6.89 -16.43
CA VAL A 24 -9.28 7.40 -17.76
C VAL A 24 -10.48 7.26 -18.71
N GLN A 25 -11.22 6.16 -18.64
CA GLN A 25 -12.43 5.95 -19.44
C GLN A 25 -13.59 6.86 -19.01
N GLY A 26 -13.72 7.15 -17.71
CA GLY A 26 -14.73 8.06 -17.17
C GLY A 26 -14.46 9.55 -17.47
N ARG A 27 -13.22 9.91 -17.79
CA ARG A 27 -12.89 11.25 -18.29
C ARG A 27 -13.23 11.33 -19.77
N LYS A 28 -14.39 11.94 -20.09
CA LYS A 28 -14.70 12.42 -21.44
C LYS A 28 -13.46 13.13 -22.01
N GLN A 29 -13.11 12.80 -23.25
CA GLN A 29 -11.88 13.20 -23.95
C GLN A 29 -11.66 14.72 -23.97
N THR A 30 -11.05 15.32 -22.94
CA THR A 30 -10.68 16.76 -22.94
C THR A 30 -9.23 17.03 -22.54
N THR A 31 -8.33 16.05 -22.66
CA THR A 31 -6.90 16.32 -22.48
C THR A 31 -6.07 15.70 -23.59
N SER A 32 -5.47 16.59 -24.37
CA SER A 32 -4.40 16.47 -25.37
C SER A 32 -3.09 15.89 -24.80
N THR A 33 -3.15 14.83 -24.00
CA THR A 33 -1.94 14.20 -23.48
C THR A 33 -1.36 13.25 -24.54
N PRO A 34 -0.11 13.45 -25.01
CA PRO A 34 0.46 12.65 -26.08
C PRO A 34 0.55 11.16 -25.71
N ILE A 35 0.28 10.29 -26.69
CA ILE A 35 0.13 8.82 -26.56
C ILE A 35 1.32 8.16 -25.82
N ARG A 36 2.54 8.68 -25.97
CA ARG A 36 3.73 8.18 -25.28
C ARG A 36 3.65 8.32 -23.75
N ARG A 37 3.09 9.43 -23.23
CA ARG A 37 2.90 9.62 -21.78
C ARG A 37 1.83 8.69 -21.22
N ARG A 38 0.76 8.41 -21.98
CA ARG A 38 -0.29 7.45 -21.57
C ARG A 38 0.26 6.03 -21.35
N ARG A 39 1.15 5.55 -22.24
CA ARG A 39 1.80 4.23 -22.10
C ARG A 39 2.77 4.18 -20.91
N GLN A 40 3.49 5.25 -20.64
CA GLN A 40 4.39 5.34 -19.48
C GLN A 40 3.61 5.37 -18.15
N ILE A 41 2.51 6.13 -18.08
CA ILE A 41 1.67 6.19 -16.88
C ILE A 41 1.01 4.83 -16.62
N GLY A 42 0.53 4.13 -17.66
CA GLY A 42 0.03 2.76 -17.52
C GLY A 42 1.08 1.83 -16.90
N ARG A 43 2.30 1.79 -17.47
CA ARG A 43 3.41 0.95 -16.95
C ARG A 43 3.81 1.27 -15.51
N ALA A 44 3.79 2.55 -15.12
CA ALA A 44 4.13 2.96 -13.76
C ALA A 44 3.10 2.51 -12.73
N ILE A 45 1.83 2.39 -13.12
CA ILE A 45 0.74 1.98 -12.22
C ILE A 45 0.73 0.46 -12.03
N PHE A 46 1.04 -0.31 -13.08
CA PHE A 46 1.20 -1.77 -13.01
C PHE A 46 2.51 -2.22 -12.31
N ALA A 47 3.25 -1.30 -11.68
CA ALA A 47 4.45 -1.62 -10.93
C ALA A 47 4.44 -1.08 -9.50
N ALA A 48 3.39 -0.37 -9.08
CA ALA A 48 3.33 0.30 -7.78
C ALA A 48 3.36 -0.71 -6.62
N GLY A 49 2.65 -1.83 -6.74
CA GLY A 49 2.63 -2.91 -5.77
C GLY A 49 4.00 -3.57 -5.60
N ARG A 50 4.68 -3.91 -6.70
CA ARG A 50 6.03 -4.49 -6.65
C ARG A 50 7.10 -3.48 -6.21
N ALA A 51 6.98 -2.22 -6.64
CA ALA A 51 7.89 -1.15 -6.25
C ALA A 51 7.83 -0.89 -4.74
N LEU A 52 6.65 -1.01 -4.13
CA LEU A 52 6.50 -0.94 -2.68
C LEU A 52 7.47 -1.90 -1.99
N PHE A 53 7.37 -3.21 -2.23
CA PHE A 53 8.22 -4.21 -1.56
C PHE A 53 9.72 -4.03 -1.82
N ARG A 54 10.10 -3.61 -3.03
CA ARG A 54 11.50 -3.37 -3.37
C ARG A 54 12.12 -2.23 -2.57
N SER A 55 11.31 -1.27 -2.12
CA SER A 55 11.78 -0.13 -1.33
C SER A 55 11.98 -0.45 0.16
N PHE A 56 11.63 -1.67 0.61
CA PHE A 56 11.77 -2.06 2.01
C PHE A 56 12.72 -3.22 2.19
N SER A 57 13.47 -3.16 3.28
CA SER A 57 14.17 -4.29 3.86
C SER A 57 13.16 -5.23 4.50
N ARG A 58 13.30 -6.53 4.22
CA ARG A 58 12.43 -7.56 4.80
C ARG A 58 13.04 -8.09 6.09
N ASN A 59 12.27 -8.05 7.16
CA ASN A 59 12.66 -8.54 8.48
C ASN A 59 12.07 -9.94 8.74
N PRO A 60 12.54 -10.68 9.77
CA PRO A 60 11.96 -11.97 10.12
C PRO A 60 10.45 -11.88 10.36
N ALA A 61 9.70 -12.87 9.88
CA ALA A 61 8.27 -12.96 10.15
C ALA A 61 8.04 -13.38 11.61
N THR A 62 6.99 -12.85 12.24
CA THR A 62 6.56 -13.25 13.58
C THR A 62 5.20 -13.92 13.49
N GLN A 63 5.01 -14.99 14.24
CA GLN A 63 3.73 -15.70 14.32
C GLN A 63 3.08 -15.49 15.69
N SER A 64 1.77 -15.31 15.70
CA SER A 64 0.96 -15.21 16.92
C SER A 64 -0.36 -15.94 16.67
N GLY A 65 -0.47 -17.16 17.20
CA GLY A 65 -1.58 -18.08 16.88
C GLY A 65 -1.58 -18.47 15.39
N SER A 66 -2.74 -18.37 14.73
CA SER A 66 -2.89 -18.57 13.28
C SER A 66 -2.30 -17.42 12.44
N ARG A 67 -2.02 -16.27 13.07
CA ARG A 67 -1.64 -15.05 12.37
C ARG A 67 -0.14 -14.98 12.13
N VAL A 68 0.26 -14.88 10.87
CA VAL A 68 1.63 -14.63 10.44
C VAL A 68 1.77 -13.15 10.08
N THR A 69 2.69 -12.46 10.74
CA THR A 69 3.04 -11.07 10.43
C THR A 69 4.42 -11.02 9.81
N GLN A 70 4.47 -10.59 8.57
CA GLN A 70 5.71 -10.29 7.87
C GLN A 70 6.06 -8.83 8.04
N HIS A 71 7.26 -8.56 8.57
CA HIS A 71 7.73 -7.21 8.85
C HIS A 71 8.61 -6.71 7.71
N TYR A 72 8.49 -5.43 7.43
CA TYR A 72 9.30 -4.66 6.49
C TYR A 72 9.70 -3.35 7.14
N SER A 73 10.91 -2.87 6.87
CA SER A 73 11.36 -1.56 7.31
C SER A 73 12.06 -0.81 6.21
N LYS A 74 11.91 0.52 6.21
CA LYS A 74 12.75 1.44 5.44
C LYS A 74 12.86 2.77 6.18
N PRO A 75 13.89 3.56 5.91
CA PRO A 75 13.93 4.95 6.35
C PRO A 75 12.76 5.73 5.74
N GLY A 76 12.05 6.52 6.55
CA GLY A 76 10.99 7.39 6.03
C GLY A 76 10.09 8.00 7.09
N THR A 77 9.20 8.86 6.62
CA THR A 77 8.26 9.66 7.42
C THR A 77 6.81 9.19 7.24
N TYR A 78 5.88 9.80 7.99
CA TYR A 78 4.46 9.54 7.78
C TYR A 78 3.99 9.98 6.38
N GLN A 79 4.54 11.05 5.82
CA GLN A 79 4.25 11.46 4.45
C GLN A 79 4.63 10.38 3.42
N ASP A 80 5.75 9.68 3.63
CA ASP A 80 6.14 8.56 2.77
C ASP A 80 5.15 7.39 2.91
N ALA A 81 4.68 7.12 4.13
CA ALA A 81 3.63 6.13 4.37
C ALA A 81 2.31 6.48 3.68
N VAL A 82 1.90 7.74 3.72
CA VAL A 82 0.72 8.25 3.01
C VAL A 82 0.90 8.10 1.50
N ARG A 83 2.08 8.41 0.96
CA ARG A 83 2.38 8.27 -0.48
C ARG A 83 2.29 6.82 -0.93
N ASP A 84 2.90 5.91 -0.19
CA ASP A 84 2.85 4.47 -0.46
C ASP A 84 1.40 3.95 -0.37
N PHE A 85 0.64 4.37 0.65
CA PHE A 85 -0.78 4.05 0.78
C PHE A 85 -1.61 4.52 -0.42
N GLN A 86 -1.40 5.77 -0.86
CA GLN A 86 -2.09 6.32 -2.03
C GLN A 86 -1.67 5.61 -3.33
N SER A 87 -0.42 5.14 -3.43
CA SER A 87 0.06 4.41 -4.60
C SER A 87 -0.69 3.10 -4.84
N LEU A 88 -1.17 2.45 -3.76
CA LEU A 88 -2.01 1.26 -3.80
C LEU A 88 -3.46 1.56 -4.22
N ARG A 89 -3.81 2.83 -4.39
CA ARG A 89 -5.13 3.32 -4.80
C ARG A 89 -6.30 2.69 -4.03
N PRO A 90 -6.27 2.70 -2.68
CA PRO A 90 -7.33 2.13 -1.87
C PRO A 90 -8.70 2.78 -2.16
N THR A 91 -9.74 2.03 -1.83
CA THR A 91 -11.16 2.42 -1.89
C THR A 91 -11.73 2.45 -0.48
N ASN A 92 -12.88 3.12 -0.29
CA ASN A 92 -13.49 3.29 1.03
C ASN A 92 -12.51 3.88 2.07
N VAL A 93 -11.70 4.85 1.63
CA VAL A 93 -10.71 5.50 2.49
C VAL A 93 -11.44 6.33 3.53
N LYS A 94 -11.16 6.05 4.80
CA LYS A 94 -11.72 6.79 5.94
C LYS A 94 -10.63 7.06 6.98
N PRO A 95 -10.72 8.18 7.71
CA PRO A 95 -9.83 8.44 8.83
C PRO A 95 -10.05 7.39 9.92
N ILE A 96 -9.01 7.15 10.73
CA ILE A 96 -9.14 6.37 11.95
C ILE A 96 -9.65 7.30 13.05
N ASP A 97 -10.85 7.03 13.53
CA ASP A 97 -11.46 7.79 14.62
C ASP A 97 -11.07 7.19 15.97
N ARG A 98 -9.86 7.54 16.45
CA ARG A 98 -9.39 7.17 17.80
C ARG A 98 -8.61 8.33 18.43
N PRO A 99 -8.91 8.71 19.67
CA PRO A 99 -8.17 9.75 20.38
C PRO A 99 -6.68 9.46 20.41
N GLY A 100 -5.90 10.46 20.02
CA GLY A 100 -4.45 10.39 20.02
C GLY A 100 -3.84 9.61 18.88
N LEU A 101 -4.61 9.00 17.95
CA LEU A 101 -4.17 8.23 16.76
C LEU A 101 -4.55 8.92 15.45
N THR A 102 -3.56 9.37 14.66
CA THR A 102 -3.85 9.88 13.31
C THR A 102 -3.58 8.79 12.28
N GLY A 103 -4.51 8.57 11.37
CA GLY A 103 -4.32 7.58 10.34
C GLY A 103 -5.48 7.45 9.40
N GLN A 104 -5.33 6.57 8.43
CA GLN A 104 -6.35 6.27 7.44
C GLN A 104 -6.43 4.77 7.23
N THR A 105 -7.62 4.27 6.95
CA THR A 105 -7.85 2.89 6.53
C THR A 105 -8.61 2.88 5.23
N GLY A 106 -8.35 1.88 4.40
CA GLY A 106 -9.02 1.67 3.13
C GLY A 106 -8.91 0.22 2.70
N THR A 107 -9.42 -0.07 1.52
CA THR A 107 -9.53 -1.43 0.97
C THR A 107 -8.98 -1.49 -0.45
N MET A 108 -8.21 -2.52 -0.76
CA MET A 108 -7.63 -2.77 -2.07
C MET A 108 -7.84 -4.24 -2.42
N GLY A 109 -8.72 -4.53 -3.37
CA GLY A 109 -9.22 -5.88 -3.60
C GLY A 109 -9.73 -6.51 -2.30
N ASN A 110 -9.18 -7.68 -1.95
CA ASN A 110 -9.50 -8.41 -0.73
C ASN A 110 -8.64 -8.02 0.49
N HIS A 111 -7.91 -6.90 0.42
CA HIS A 111 -6.99 -6.49 1.49
C HIS A 111 -7.47 -5.23 2.18
N GLN A 112 -7.39 -5.22 3.51
CA GLN A 112 -7.53 -4.00 4.29
C GLN A 112 -6.15 -3.37 4.46
N ILE A 113 -6.03 -2.10 4.09
CA ILE A 113 -4.80 -1.32 4.24
C ILE A 113 -5.04 -0.26 5.31
N THR A 114 -4.13 -0.12 6.25
CA THR A 114 -4.22 0.88 7.32
C THR A 114 -2.88 1.57 7.49
N ILE A 115 -2.87 2.90 7.47
CA ILE A 115 -1.71 3.72 7.82
C ILE A 115 -1.95 4.46 9.13
N ARG A 116 -0.88 4.65 9.90
CA ARG A 116 -0.89 5.34 11.19
C ARG A 116 0.39 6.18 11.32
N ASP A 117 0.25 7.36 11.89
CA ASP A 117 1.33 8.32 12.15
C ASP A 117 2.28 7.83 13.26
N TYR A 118 1.77 7.08 14.24
CA TYR A 118 2.59 6.36 15.20
C TYR A 118 2.12 4.92 15.45
N SER A 119 3.06 4.13 15.96
CA SER A 119 2.83 2.85 16.61
C SER A 119 3.41 2.87 18.03
N LYS A 120 3.24 1.80 18.82
CA LYS A 120 3.82 1.69 20.19
C LYS A 120 5.35 1.95 20.26
N GLN A 121 6.05 1.96 19.13
CA GLN A 121 7.50 2.20 19.00
C GLN A 121 7.83 3.55 18.33
N GLY A 122 6.87 4.46 18.21
CA GLY A 122 7.09 5.85 17.74
C GLY A 122 7.24 6.05 16.23
N SER A 123 7.18 4.98 15.43
CA SER A 123 7.37 5.07 13.98
C SER A 123 6.05 4.99 13.20
N PRO A 124 5.90 5.77 12.11
CA PRO A 124 4.81 5.62 11.17
C PRO A 124 4.76 4.20 10.62
N THR A 125 3.55 3.68 10.44
CA THR A 125 3.35 2.27 10.09
C THR A 125 2.22 2.11 9.09
N MET A 126 2.45 1.32 8.05
CA MET A 126 1.42 0.80 7.17
C MET A 126 1.22 -0.70 7.42
N GLU A 127 -0.02 -1.13 7.63
CA GLU A 127 -0.41 -2.53 7.78
C GLU A 127 -1.32 -2.92 6.61
N ILE A 128 -1.00 -4.04 5.97
CA ILE A 128 -1.82 -4.66 4.93
C ILE A 128 -2.26 -6.02 5.47
N ARG A 129 -3.57 -6.21 5.59
CA ARG A 129 -4.17 -7.44 6.11
C ARG A 129 -4.94 -8.12 5.00
N SER A 130 -4.67 -9.41 4.79
CA SER A 130 -5.50 -10.22 3.90
C SER A 130 -6.90 -10.39 4.47
N HIS A 131 -7.89 -10.65 3.60
CA HIS A 131 -9.19 -11.14 4.04
C HIS A 131 -9.01 -12.39 4.91
N GLY A 132 -9.66 -12.43 6.07
CA GLY A 132 -9.45 -13.47 7.09
C GLY A 132 -8.42 -13.11 8.18
N GLY A 133 -7.54 -12.12 7.95
CA GLY A 133 -6.64 -11.57 8.98
C GLY A 133 -5.44 -12.44 9.36
N ASP A 134 -5.32 -13.65 8.81
CA ASP A 134 -4.25 -14.60 9.10
C ASP A 134 -2.88 -14.15 8.56
N LEU A 135 -2.86 -13.30 7.52
CA LEU A 135 -1.61 -12.77 6.98
C LEU A 135 -1.58 -11.24 7.05
N VAL A 136 -0.56 -10.73 7.73
CA VAL A 136 -0.34 -9.30 7.92
C VAL A 136 1.02 -8.93 7.37
N ARG A 137 1.07 -7.92 6.49
CA ARG A 137 2.31 -7.27 6.06
C ARG A 137 2.41 -5.95 6.78
N LYS A 138 3.46 -5.77 7.57
CA LYS A 138 3.67 -4.59 8.40
C LYS A 138 4.91 -3.84 7.93
N PHE A 139 4.69 -2.65 7.39
CA PHE A 139 5.70 -1.75 6.86
C PHE A 139 5.96 -0.65 7.89
N ARG A 140 7.19 -0.59 8.39
CA ARG A 140 7.64 0.44 9.32
C ARG A 140 8.51 1.47 8.60
N TYR A 141 8.20 2.73 8.84
CA TYR A 141 8.96 3.86 8.33
C TYR A 141 9.81 4.36 9.49
N GLU A 142 11.06 3.92 9.51
CA GLU A 142 12.00 4.27 10.56
C GLU A 142 12.46 5.70 10.30
N ASN A 143 12.14 6.63 11.22
CA ASN A 143 12.62 8.01 11.08
C ASN A 143 14.17 7.96 11.06
N PRO A 144 14.83 8.51 10.03
CA PRO A 144 16.26 8.71 10.10
C PRO A 144 16.54 9.61 11.31
N LYS A 145 17.43 9.15 12.19
CA LYS A 145 17.89 9.92 13.35
C LYS A 145 18.69 11.14 12.88
#